data_AF-L7DZ09-F1
#
_entry.id   AF-L7DZ09-F1
#
_cell.length_a   1.000
_cell.length_b   1.000
_cell.length_c   1.000
_cell.angle_alpha   90.00
_cell.angle_beta   90.00
_cell.angle_gamma   90.00
#
_symmetry.space_group_name_H-M   'P 1'
#
loop_
_entity.id
_entity.type
_entity.pdbx_description
1 polymer ?
#
loop_
_entity_poly.entity_id
_entity_poly.type
_entity_poly.pdbx_seq_one_letter_code
_entity_poly.pdbx_strand_id
1 'polypeptide(L)'
;MKGSLGSDQLTSVERIIANASASNNLIDASTAAAPSFIEVDLSISRLIVRNVPLLGALNFTVNNFDDVSGTNQDDFIKGDSQNNLLRGNGGNDTFFGTTGNDTLEGGTGNDTADYRGLGRAITVKPTGIVEKRFAGVDDTISMETIIANPLVGGNTIDSSTASLGASLSINLSTGGASVFGPFPTINRTFLNFDDVIGTSGNDTITGDFQANILNGSSGDDVISAGGGNDTLVGGAGADTLTGGTGTNTYIYNSPSEGADLITDFISIDRIHLRSSGFAGLSRGSLSARRYGEGNSLVAAAAAAALSAGASSNAAILSVGTAAGVQVWYTNNAFNTLLFGTDANLLATLSSTSTNLATVNQSNFSVIA
;
A
#
# COMPACT_ATOMS: atom_id res chain seq x y z
N MET A 1 -21.23 24.21 25.57
CA MET A 1 -21.00 24.62 26.98
C MET A 1 -19.92 25.68 27.03
N LYS A 2 -19.91 26.59 28.02
CA LYS A 2 -18.88 27.64 28.17
C LYS A 2 -17.85 27.31 29.26
N GLY A 3 -17.53 26.02 29.44
CA GLY A 3 -16.70 25.55 30.55
C GLY A 3 -17.34 25.84 31.92
N SER A 4 -16.57 26.42 32.86
CA SER A 4 -17.06 26.82 34.20
C SER A 4 -18.06 27.99 34.19
N LEU A 5 -18.24 28.64 33.03
CA LEU A 5 -19.16 29.78 32.86
C LEU A 5 -20.61 29.35 32.55
N GLY A 6 -20.89 28.05 32.62
CA GLY A 6 -22.23 27.48 32.48
C GLY A 6 -22.62 27.07 31.06
N SER A 7 -23.91 26.85 30.86
CA SER A 7 -24.52 26.46 29.58
C SER A 7 -25.66 27.41 29.23
N ASP A 8 -25.82 27.66 27.93
CA ASP A 8 -27.01 28.33 27.39
C ASP A 8 -27.81 27.30 26.59
N GLN A 9 -29.13 27.38 26.69
CA GLN A 9 -30.02 26.65 25.80
C GLN A 9 -30.31 27.52 24.58
N LEU A 10 -30.07 26.98 23.39
CA LEU A 10 -30.33 27.67 22.13
C LEU A 10 -31.70 27.23 21.57
N THR A 11 -32.54 28.20 21.22
CA THR A 11 -33.85 27.98 20.59
C THR A 11 -33.99 28.88 19.37
N SER A 12 -34.36 28.30 18.23
CA SER A 12 -34.47 29.01 16.94
C SER A 12 -33.19 29.75 16.54
N VAL A 13 -32.06 29.03 16.55
CA VAL A 13 -30.75 29.54 16.16
C VAL A 13 -30.28 28.80 14.91
N GLU A 14 -29.98 29.52 13.85
CA GLU A 14 -29.48 28.94 12.59
C GLU A 14 -27.96 29.04 12.45
N ARG A 15 -27.30 29.93 13.21
CA ARG A 15 -25.86 30.16 13.14
C ARG A 15 -25.21 30.24 14.50
N ILE A 16 -24.14 29.47 14.68
CA ILE A 16 -23.29 29.47 15.86
C ILE A 16 -21.87 29.82 15.41
N ILE A 17 -21.29 30.85 16.02
CA ILE A 17 -19.94 31.31 15.71
C ILE A 17 -19.13 31.19 16.99
N ALA A 18 -18.15 30.30 17.01
CA ALA A 18 -17.23 30.17 18.12
C ALA A 18 -16.12 31.25 18.05
N ASN A 19 -15.38 31.40 19.13
CA ASN A 19 -14.30 32.39 19.20
C ASN A 19 -13.15 31.96 18.30
N ALA A 20 -12.90 32.69 17.21
CA ALA A 20 -11.81 32.41 16.27
C ALA A 20 -10.41 32.41 16.90
N SER A 21 -10.24 33.05 18.07
CA SER A 21 -8.96 33.08 18.79
C SER A 21 -8.83 31.95 19.82
N ALA A 22 -9.91 31.21 20.11
CA ALA A 22 -9.85 30.03 20.94
C ALA A 22 -9.42 28.84 20.08
N SER A 23 -8.50 28.03 20.58
CA SER A 23 -8.18 26.74 20.01
C SER A 23 -9.21 25.70 20.45
N ASN A 24 -9.47 24.70 19.60
CA ASN A 24 -10.20 23.49 19.95
C ASN A 24 -11.67 23.78 20.32
N ASN A 25 -12.31 24.67 19.55
CA ASN A 25 -13.74 24.90 19.68
C ASN A 25 -14.49 23.63 19.29
N LEU A 26 -15.12 22.99 20.27
CA LEU A 26 -15.72 21.67 20.14
C LEU A 26 -17.22 21.73 19.87
N ILE A 27 -17.67 21.00 18.84
CA ILE A 27 -19.06 20.53 18.73
C ILE A 27 -19.16 19.25 19.55
N ASP A 28 -19.92 19.26 20.64
CA ASP A 28 -20.09 18.10 21.52
C ASP A 28 -21.53 17.60 21.47
N ALA A 29 -21.72 16.46 20.80
CA ALA A 29 -22.99 15.75 20.69
C ALA A 29 -23.04 14.46 21.52
N SER A 30 -22.05 14.21 22.39
CA SER A 30 -21.87 12.94 23.12
C SER A 30 -23.02 12.57 24.05
N THR A 31 -23.86 13.55 24.41
CA THR A 31 -25.02 13.39 25.28
C THR A 31 -26.35 13.33 24.51
N ALA A 32 -26.31 13.36 23.17
CA ALA A 32 -27.50 13.25 22.34
C ALA A 32 -28.19 11.89 22.58
N ALA A 33 -29.51 11.94 22.73
CA ALA A 33 -30.31 10.74 22.91
C ALA A 33 -30.68 10.11 21.57
N ALA A 34 -30.68 8.78 21.53
CA ALA A 34 -31.17 8.02 20.41
C ALA A 34 -32.63 8.43 20.06
N PRO A 35 -32.97 8.51 18.76
CA PRO A 35 -32.20 8.06 17.60
C PRO A 35 -31.41 9.17 16.88
N SER A 36 -31.05 10.23 17.59
CA SER A 36 -30.43 11.42 16.97
C SER A 36 -28.96 11.17 16.62
N PHE A 37 -28.53 11.62 15.45
CA PHE A 37 -27.13 11.54 15.01
C PHE A 37 -26.74 12.83 14.28
N ILE A 38 -25.45 13.07 14.07
CA ILE A 38 -24.93 14.28 13.44
C ILE A 38 -24.31 14.02 12.08
N GLU A 39 -24.49 14.99 11.18
CA GLU A 39 -23.67 15.14 9.99
C GLU A 39 -22.93 16.47 10.07
N VAL A 40 -21.60 16.42 10.19
CA VAL A 40 -20.73 17.58 10.31
C VAL A 40 -19.82 17.67 9.08
N ASP A 41 -19.70 18.88 8.54
CA ASP A 41 -18.67 19.23 7.58
C ASP A 41 -18.12 20.63 7.94
N LEU A 42 -17.00 20.65 8.67
CA LEU A 42 -16.36 21.88 9.12
C LEU A 42 -15.79 22.67 7.93
N SER A 43 -15.35 22.00 6.86
CA SER A 43 -14.82 22.65 5.64
C SER A 43 -15.83 23.58 4.95
N ILE A 44 -17.13 23.37 5.20
CA ILE A 44 -18.22 24.25 4.73
C ILE A 44 -19.08 24.80 5.87
N SER A 45 -18.58 24.75 7.11
CA SER A 45 -19.25 25.27 8.30
C SER A 45 -20.68 24.74 8.51
N ARG A 46 -20.89 23.43 8.35
CA ARG A 46 -22.21 22.80 8.40
C ARG A 46 -22.31 21.76 9.53
N LEU A 47 -23.39 21.85 10.30
CA LEU A 47 -23.85 20.81 11.21
C LEU A 47 -25.33 20.53 10.93
N ILE A 48 -25.67 19.26 10.72
CA ILE A 48 -27.06 18.79 10.69
C ILE A 48 -27.24 17.81 11.83
N VAL A 49 -28.21 18.05 12.70
CA VAL A 49 -28.64 17.06 13.71
C VAL A 49 -29.90 16.40 13.17
N ARG A 50 -29.84 15.10 12.91
CA ARG A 50 -30.96 14.33 12.37
C ARG A 50 -31.74 13.65 13.47
N ASN A 51 -32.99 13.29 13.13
CA ASN A 51 -33.87 12.49 13.96
C ASN A 51 -34.10 13.02 15.39
N VAL A 52 -34.07 14.34 15.56
CA VAL A 52 -34.37 14.96 16.85
C VAL A 52 -35.84 14.69 17.19
N PRO A 53 -36.15 14.08 18.36
CA PRO A 53 -37.52 13.75 18.72
C PRO A 53 -38.45 14.96 18.63
N LEU A 54 -39.59 14.79 17.96
CA LEU A 54 -40.61 15.83 17.71
C LEU A 54 -40.20 16.99 16.81
N LEU A 55 -38.90 17.14 16.47
CA LEU A 55 -38.37 18.27 15.71
C LEU A 55 -37.82 17.88 14.33
N GLY A 56 -37.47 16.61 14.11
CA GLY A 56 -36.92 16.14 12.85
C GLY A 56 -35.45 16.56 12.66
N ALA A 57 -35.11 17.11 11.50
CA ALA A 57 -33.75 17.56 11.19
C ALA A 57 -33.55 19.03 11.54
N LEU A 58 -32.48 19.34 12.25
CA LEU A 58 -32.06 20.70 12.59
C LEU A 58 -30.77 21.04 11.85
N ASN A 59 -30.73 22.20 11.20
CA ASN A 59 -29.59 22.63 10.39
C ASN A 59 -28.94 23.86 11.00
N PHE A 60 -27.62 23.85 11.13
CA PHE A 60 -26.84 24.92 11.70
C PHE A 60 -25.65 25.27 10.79
N THR A 61 -25.38 26.57 10.66
CA THR A 61 -24.06 27.06 10.24
C THR A 61 -23.17 27.16 11.48
N VAL A 62 -22.03 26.46 11.47
CA VAL A 62 -21.08 26.39 12.59
C VAL A 62 -19.72 26.95 12.15
N ASN A 63 -19.35 28.14 12.61
CA ASN A 63 -18.10 28.79 12.23
C ASN A 63 -17.07 28.76 13.36
N ASN A 64 -15.80 28.63 12.99
CA ASN A 64 -14.64 28.56 13.89
C ASN A 64 -14.69 27.39 14.88
N PHE A 65 -15.33 26.28 14.50
CA PHE A 65 -15.25 25.03 15.24
C PHE A 65 -14.11 24.21 14.67
N ASP A 66 -13.30 23.63 15.57
CA ASP A 66 -12.10 22.89 15.22
C ASP A 66 -12.32 21.38 15.42
N ASP A 67 -13.07 21.00 16.46
CA ASP A 67 -13.20 19.61 16.90
C ASP A 67 -14.66 19.15 16.92
N VAL A 68 -14.86 17.84 16.84
CA VAL A 68 -16.19 17.22 16.88
C VAL A 68 -16.15 15.98 17.78
N SER A 69 -17.14 15.89 18.67
CA SER A 69 -17.53 14.67 19.37
C SER A 69 -18.93 14.31 18.93
N GLY A 70 -19.06 13.13 18.32
CA GLY A 70 -20.29 12.52 17.85
C GLY A 70 -21.26 12.14 18.97
N THR A 71 -22.30 11.43 18.59
CA THR A 71 -23.35 10.86 19.44
C THR A 71 -22.97 9.45 19.88
N ASN A 72 -23.95 8.59 20.19
CA ASN A 72 -23.71 7.14 20.31
C ASN A 72 -24.46 6.37 19.20
N GLN A 73 -24.71 7.05 18.09
CA GLN A 73 -25.39 6.57 16.89
C GLN A 73 -24.46 6.84 15.70
N ASP A 74 -24.70 6.14 14.60
CA ASP A 74 -23.92 6.26 13.36
C ASP A 74 -23.86 7.72 12.84
N ASP A 75 -22.70 8.36 12.99
CA ASP A 75 -22.44 9.75 12.63
C ASP A 75 -21.63 9.89 11.34
N PHE A 76 -21.73 11.06 10.71
CA PHE A 76 -20.92 11.45 9.56
C PHE A 76 -20.11 12.69 9.91
N ILE A 77 -18.80 12.55 10.03
CA ILE A 77 -17.94 13.61 10.56
C ILE A 77 -16.86 13.95 9.55
N LYS A 78 -16.80 15.22 9.16
CA LYS A 78 -15.74 15.76 8.30
C LYS A 78 -15.16 17.01 8.91
N GLY A 79 -13.85 16.99 9.10
CA GLY A 79 -13.05 18.12 9.53
C GLY A 79 -12.90 19.20 8.45
N ASP A 80 -12.04 20.16 8.72
CA ASP A 80 -11.60 21.16 7.74
C ASP A 80 -10.15 20.88 7.33
N SER A 81 -9.40 21.92 6.93
CA SER A 81 -7.99 21.77 6.54
C SER A 81 -7.02 21.92 7.72
N GLN A 82 -7.53 22.23 8.91
CA GLN A 82 -6.75 22.37 10.13
C GLN A 82 -6.50 20.99 10.74
N ASN A 83 -5.81 20.94 11.88
CA ASN A 83 -5.66 19.71 12.65
C ASN A 83 -6.91 19.55 13.52
N ASN A 84 -7.73 18.55 13.24
CA ASN A 84 -8.98 18.31 13.96
C ASN A 84 -8.88 17.08 14.88
N LEU A 85 -9.53 17.14 16.04
CA LEU A 85 -9.87 15.96 16.84
C LEU A 85 -11.33 15.58 16.58
N LEU A 86 -11.53 14.44 15.93
CA LEU A 86 -12.84 13.94 15.51
C LEU A 86 -13.12 12.62 16.23
N ARG A 87 -14.17 12.57 17.06
CA ARG A 87 -14.58 11.40 17.84
C ARG A 87 -15.98 10.96 17.43
N GLY A 88 -16.18 9.67 17.18
CA GLY A 88 -17.49 9.08 16.89
C GLY A 88 -18.23 8.65 18.15
N ASN A 89 -17.47 8.09 19.10
CA ASN A 89 -17.89 7.50 20.37
C ASN A 89 -18.54 6.13 20.20
N GLY A 90 -19.79 6.05 19.76
CA GLY A 90 -20.46 4.77 19.58
C GLY A 90 -21.37 4.79 18.37
N GLY A 91 -21.59 3.63 17.76
CA GLY A 91 -22.26 3.55 16.45
C GLY A 91 -21.25 3.17 15.38
N ASN A 92 -21.70 3.03 14.15
CA ASN A 92 -20.81 2.83 13.00
C ASN A 92 -20.58 4.19 12.34
N ASP A 93 -19.50 4.85 12.73
CA ASP A 93 -19.24 6.23 12.35
C ASP A 93 -18.43 6.31 11.05
N THR A 94 -18.67 7.35 10.26
CA THR A 94 -17.92 7.63 9.03
C THR A 94 -17.19 8.96 9.13
N PHE A 95 -15.86 8.90 9.06
CA PHE A 95 -14.97 10.06 9.01
C PHE A 95 -14.52 10.30 7.59
N PHE A 96 -14.63 11.54 7.10
CA PHE A 96 -14.11 11.91 5.78
C PHE A 96 -12.75 12.59 5.93
N GLY A 97 -11.71 11.94 5.43
CA GLY A 97 -10.34 12.42 5.51
C GLY A 97 -10.10 13.68 4.71
N THR A 98 -9.47 14.68 5.33
CA THR A 98 -9.13 15.98 4.75
C THR A 98 -7.61 16.21 4.80
N THR A 99 -7.15 17.43 4.51
CA THR A 99 -5.76 17.83 4.78
C THR A 99 -5.62 18.26 6.24
N GLY A 100 -4.43 18.23 6.80
CA GLY A 100 -4.21 18.49 8.21
C GLY A 100 -3.59 17.27 8.89
N ASN A 101 -3.16 17.44 10.14
CA ASN A 101 -2.79 16.31 10.99
C ASN A 101 -3.94 16.05 11.95
N ASP A 102 -4.78 15.08 11.62
CA ASP A 102 -6.04 14.85 12.32
C ASP A 102 -5.92 13.65 13.28
N THR A 103 -6.76 13.64 14.31
CA THR A 103 -6.99 12.44 15.12
C THR A 103 -8.42 11.99 14.89
N LEU A 104 -8.58 10.78 14.33
CA LEU A 104 -9.87 10.16 14.05
C LEU A 104 -10.06 9.00 15.02
N GLU A 105 -11.00 9.13 15.95
CA GLU A 105 -11.30 8.12 16.96
C GLU A 105 -12.72 7.59 16.75
N GLY A 106 -12.83 6.37 16.22
CA GLY A 106 -14.12 5.72 15.93
C GLY A 106 -14.90 5.47 17.23
N GLY A 107 -14.34 4.62 18.07
CA GLY A 107 -14.91 4.30 19.37
C GLY A 107 -15.44 2.88 19.38
N THR A 108 -16.73 2.69 19.71
CA THR A 108 -17.38 1.37 19.67
C THR A 108 -18.27 1.23 18.45
N GLY A 109 -18.06 0.18 17.66
CA GLY A 109 -18.86 -0.11 16.48
C GLY A 109 -17.94 -0.56 15.35
N ASN A 110 -18.39 -0.43 14.10
CA ASN A 110 -17.55 -0.60 12.92
C ASN A 110 -17.39 0.75 12.24
N ASP A 111 -16.26 1.39 12.48
CA ASP A 111 -16.00 2.75 12.06
C ASP A 111 -15.21 2.79 10.74
N THR A 112 -15.43 3.85 9.97
CA THR A 112 -14.85 4.03 8.63
C THR A 112 -14.11 5.34 8.51
N ALA A 113 -12.83 5.29 8.10
CA ALA A 113 -12.08 6.44 7.62
C ALA A 113 -12.04 6.45 6.08
N ASP A 114 -12.72 7.43 5.48
CA ASP A 114 -12.91 7.57 4.04
C ASP A 114 -12.04 8.68 3.46
N TYR A 115 -10.97 8.30 2.76
CA TYR A 115 -10.05 9.20 2.07
C TYR A 115 -10.31 9.29 0.55
N ARG A 116 -11.45 8.77 0.04
CA ARG A 116 -11.76 8.84 -1.40
C ARG A 116 -11.75 10.27 -1.93
N GLY A 117 -12.13 11.25 -1.11
CA GLY A 117 -12.17 12.67 -1.46
C GLY A 117 -10.81 13.38 -1.49
N LEU A 118 -9.74 12.77 -0.98
CA LEU A 118 -8.45 13.45 -0.78
C LEU A 118 -7.71 13.79 -2.09
N GLY A 119 -8.06 13.10 -3.18
CA GLY A 119 -7.43 13.28 -4.50
C GLY A 119 -5.95 12.89 -4.56
N ARG A 120 -5.45 12.12 -3.58
CA ARG A 120 -4.05 11.70 -3.45
C ARG A 120 -3.95 10.31 -2.84
N ALA A 121 -2.82 9.65 -3.09
CA ALA A 121 -2.50 8.38 -2.47
C ALA A 121 -2.12 8.55 -1.00
N ILE A 122 -2.48 7.54 -0.20
CA ILE A 122 -2.16 7.46 1.24
C ILE A 122 -1.30 6.23 1.54
N THR A 123 -0.55 6.30 2.65
CA THR A 123 0.16 5.13 3.21
C THR A 123 -0.35 4.86 4.62
N VAL A 124 -0.80 3.64 4.90
CA VAL A 124 -1.25 3.26 6.25
C VAL A 124 -0.19 2.42 6.94
N LYS A 125 0.11 2.76 8.20
CA LYS A 125 1.10 2.09 9.06
C LYS A 125 0.44 1.19 10.10
N PRO A 126 1.20 0.27 10.75
CA PRO A 126 0.69 -0.66 11.76
C PRO A 126 0.11 -0.01 13.00
N THR A 127 0.42 1.25 13.25
CA THR A 127 -0.03 1.98 14.44
C THR A 127 -1.36 2.70 14.23
N GLY A 128 -1.98 2.57 13.06
CA GLY A 128 -3.16 3.37 12.69
C GLY A 128 -2.81 4.73 12.10
N ILE A 129 -1.52 5.03 11.90
CA ILE A 129 -1.08 6.25 11.24
C ILE A 129 -1.39 6.19 9.74
N VAL A 130 -1.97 7.26 9.21
CA VAL A 130 -2.23 7.45 7.77
C VAL A 130 -1.42 8.64 7.27
N GLU A 131 -0.41 8.36 6.46
CA GLU A 131 0.44 9.38 5.83
C GLU A 131 -0.21 9.86 4.52
N LYS A 132 -0.54 11.15 4.44
CA LYS A 132 -1.21 11.79 3.29
C LYS A 132 -0.21 12.53 2.38
N ARG A 133 1.04 12.04 2.32
CA ARG A 133 2.18 12.72 1.67
C ARG A 133 2.36 14.14 2.24
N PHE A 134 2.17 15.18 1.42
CA PHE A 134 2.31 16.59 1.83
C PHE A 134 1.01 17.18 2.42
N ALA A 135 -0.07 16.40 2.52
CA ALA A 135 -1.36 16.86 3.05
C ALA A 135 -1.51 16.61 4.56
N GLY A 136 -0.45 16.15 5.25
CA GLY A 136 -0.45 15.88 6.68
C GLY A 136 -0.43 14.39 7.01
N VAL A 137 -0.61 14.08 8.29
CA VAL A 137 -0.54 12.74 8.88
C VAL A 137 -1.66 12.58 9.90
N ASP A 138 -2.48 11.56 9.73
CA ASP A 138 -3.57 11.28 10.64
C ASP A 138 -3.26 10.13 11.58
N ASP A 139 -3.79 10.21 12.79
CA ASP A 139 -3.84 9.12 13.74
C ASP A 139 -5.25 8.52 13.76
N THR A 140 -5.39 7.26 13.31
CA THR A 140 -6.68 6.55 13.27
C THR A 140 -6.79 5.52 14.37
N ILE A 141 -7.61 5.82 15.37
CA ILE A 141 -7.81 5.05 16.58
C ILE A 141 -9.15 4.34 16.48
N SER A 142 -9.17 3.03 16.77
CA SER A 142 -10.40 2.20 16.72
C SER A 142 -11.17 2.38 15.41
N MET A 143 -10.49 2.19 14.27
CA MET A 143 -11.13 2.18 12.95
C MET A 143 -11.11 0.76 12.40
N GLU A 144 -12.22 0.29 11.88
CA GLU A 144 -12.33 -1.05 11.29
C GLU A 144 -12.15 -0.98 9.78
N THR A 145 -12.50 0.14 9.15
CA THR A 145 -12.41 0.31 7.69
C THR A 145 -11.60 1.54 7.32
N ILE A 146 -10.65 1.39 6.39
CA ILE A 146 -9.95 2.51 5.76
C ILE A 146 -10.14 2.42 4.26
N ILE A 147 -10.62 3.51 3.65
CA ILE A 147 -10.93 3.60 2.22
C ILE A 147 -10.00 4.62 1.59
N ALA A 148 -9.17 4.17 0.66
CA ALA A 148 -8.33 5.04 -0.14
C ALA A 148 -9.04 5.52 -1.42
N ASN A 149 -8.41 6.45 -2.14
CA ASN A 149 -8.95 6.97 -3.39
C ASN A 149 -8.69 6.01 -4.56
N PRO A 150 -9.72 5.44 -5.21
CA PRO A 150 -9.55 4.49 -6.30
C PRO A 150 -9.02 5.10 -7.60
N LEU A 151 -9.00 6.43 -7.72
CA LEU A 151 -8.54 7.14 -8.91
C LEU A 151 -7.06 7.56 -8.83
N VAL A 152 -6.39 7.25 -7.72
CA VAL A 152 -4.98 7.59 -7.52
C VAL A 152 -4.23 6.31 -7.19
N GLY A 153 -3.26 5.95 -8.03
CA GLY A 153 -2.40 4.79 -7.74
C GLY A 153 -1.36 5.05 -6.65
N GLY A 154 -0.88 3.98 -6.05
CA GLY A 154 0.14 3.98 -5.02
C GLY A 154 -0.39 4.17 -3.61
N ASN A 155 -1.65 3.78 -3.36
CA ASN A 155 -2.18 3.63 -2.01
C ASN A 155 -1.52 2.41 -1.37
N THR A 156 -0.79 2.62 -0.29
CA THR A 156 0.10 1.59 0.27
C THR A 156 -0.34 1.18 1.67
N ILE A 157 -0.36 -0.12 1.93
CA ILE A 157 -0.39 -0.68 3.27
C ILE A 157 1.04 -1.03 3.63
N ASP A 158 1.65 -0.27 4.54
CA ASP A 158 3.05 -0.46 4.91
C ASP A 158 3.14 -1.01 6.32
N SER A 159 3.42 -2.31 6.43
CA SER A 159 3.55 -3.03 7.68
C SER A 159 4.99 -3.20 8.17
N SER A 160 5.96 -2.54 7.52
CA SER A 160 7.39 -2.74 7.76
C SER A 160 7.85 -2.36 9.18
N THR A 161 7.08 -1.52 9.87
CA THR A 161 7.37 -1.09 11.25
C THR A 161 6.58 -1.87 12.31
N ALA A 162 5.97 -3.00 11.94
CA ALA A 162 5.28 -3.86 12.88
C ALA A 162 6.27 -4.46 13.92
N SER A 163 5.74 -4.93 15.04
CA SER A 163 6.56 -5.55 16.09
C SER A 163 7.28 -6.80 15.56
N LEU A 164 8.46 -7.10 16.10
CA LEU A 164 9.23 -8.28 15.69
C LEU A 164 8.40 -9.57 15.89
N GLY A 165 8.33 -10.42 14.85
CA GLY A 165 7.54 -11.65 14.87
C GLY A 165 6.06 -11.46 14.49
N ALA A 166 5.68 -10.24 14.13
CA ALA A 166 4.47 -9.95 13.36
C ALA A 166 4.39 -10.80 12.08
N SER A 167 3.16 -11.06 11.62
CA SER A 167 2.85 -11.59 10.29
C SER A 167 1.63 -10.87 9.73
N LEU A 168 1.62 -10.63 8.43
CA LEU A 168 0.54 -9.99 7.67
C LEU A 168 -0.11 -11.03 6.75
N SER A 169 -1.42 -11.19 6.84
CA SER A 169 -2.20 -11.87 5.81
C SER A 169 -3.16 -10.88 5.16
N ILE A 170 -3.02 -10.64 3.86
CA ILE A 170 -3.81 -9.65 3.11
C ILE A 170 -4.20 -10.15 1.72
N ASN A 171 -5.39 -9.74 1.25
CA ASN A 171 -5.88 -10.04 -0.09
C ASN A 171 -6.58 -8.83 -0.74
N LEU A 172 -5.96 -8.20 -1.73
CA LEU A 172 -6.51 -7.04 -2.41
C LEU A 172 -7.61 -7.42 -3.45
N SER A 173 -7.57 -8.63 -4.01
CA SER A 173 -8.44 -9.07 -5.12
C SER A 173 -9.95 -9.12 -4.82
N THR A 174 -10.36 -9.25 -3.55
CA THR A 174 -11.78 -9.34 -3.17
C THR A 174 -12.50 -8.00 -3.10
N GLY A 175 -11.87 -6.91 -3.56
CA GLY A 175 -12.44 -5.56 -3.48
C GLY A 175 -12.64 -5.10 -2.04
N GLY A 176 -11.84 -5.67 -1.13
CA GLY A 176 -11.93 -5.60 0.32
C GLY A 176 -10.79 -6.43 0.88
N ALA A 177 -9.72 -5.76 1.30
CA ALA A 177 -8.58 -6.44 1.89
C ALA A 177 -8.84 -6.64 3.38
N SER A 178 -9.19 -7.86 3.76
CA SER A 178 -9.19 -8.26 5.17
C SER A 178 -7.77 -8.56 5.59
N VAL A 179 -7.29 -7.87 6.61
CA VAL A 179 -6.01 -8.18 7.25
C VAL A 179 -6.23 -9.07 8.48
N PHE A 180 -5.56 -10.23 8.52
CA PHE A 180 -5.26 -10.94 9.77
C PHE A 180 -3.80 -10.65 10.12
N GLY A 181 -3.54 -9.80 11.12
CA GLY A 181 -2.18 -9.35 11.46
C GLY A 181 -2.09 -8.29 12.56
N PRO A 182 -0.89 -7.90 13.01
CA PRO A 182 -0.48 -7.62 14.39
C PRO A 182 -0.70 -6.16 14.83
N PHE A 183 -1.81 -5.57 14.41
CA PHE A 183 -2.38 -4.43 15.13
C PHE A 183 -2.76 -4.91 16.54
N PRO A 184 -2.80 -4.05 17.57
CA PRO A 184 -3.45 -4.41 18.83
C PRO A 184 -4.89 -4.85 18.52
N THR A 185 -5.12 -6.15 18.44
CA THR A 185 -6.37 -6.90 18.23
C THR A 185 -7.50 -6.16 17.49
N ILE A 186 -7.26 -5.65 16.28
CA ILE A 186 -8.35 -5.16 15.40
C ILE A 186 -8.12 -5.69 13.98
N ASN A 187 -9.08 -6.47 13.47
CA ASN A 187 -9.13 -6.85 12.05
C ASN A 187 -9.60 -5.62 11.26
N ARG A 188 -8.75 -5.10 10.37
CA ARG A 188 -9.09 -3.96 9.50
C ARG A 188 -9.43 -4.41 8.09
N THR A 189 -10.36 -3.68 7.47
CA THR A 189 -10.70 -3.75 6.06
C THR A 189 -10.08 -2.56 5.33
N PHE A 190 -9.29 -2.84 4.30
CA PHE A 190 -8.70 -1.82 3.44
C PHE A 190 -9.36 -1.86 2.06
N LEU A 191 -9.83 -0.70 1.58
CA LEU A 191 -10.49 -0.56 0.29
C LEU A 191 -9.70 0.38 -0.63
N ASN A 192 -9.56 -0.01 -1.90
CA ASN A 192 -8.85 0.73 -2.95
C ASN A 192 -7.34 0.94 -2.67
N PHE A 193 -6.70 -0.06 -2.07
CA PHE A 193 -5.24 -0.07 -1.90
C PHE A 193 -4.57 -0.85 -3.04
N ASP A 194 -3.40 -0.38 -3.45
CA ASP A 194 -2.67 -0.90 -4.61
C ASP A 194 -1.43 -1.68 -4.19
N ASP A 195 -0.75 -1.23 -3.13
CA ASP A 195 0.58 -1.70 -2.75
C ASP A 195 0.59 -2.25 -1.33
N VAL A 196 1.47 -3.23 -1.09
CA VAL A 196 1.68 -3.84 0.22
C VAL A 196 3.17 -3.96 0.52
N ILE A 197 3.56 -3.50 1.70
CA ILE A 197 4.82 -3.85 2.34
C ILE A 197 4.49 -4.68 3.58
N GLY A 198 5.06 -5.88 3.62
CA GLY A 198 4.94 -6.86 4.68
C GLY A 198 5.62 -6.44 5.98
N THR A 199 5.69 -7.40 6.90
CA THR A 199 6.30 -7.28 8.22
C THR A 199 7.73 -7.82 8.19
N SER A 200 8.31 -8.12 9.35
CA SER A 200 9.61 -8.82 9.43
C SER A 200 9.45 -10.32 9.68
N GLY A 201 8.23 -10.84 9.64
CA GLY A 201 7.93 -12.26 9.76
C GLY A 201 7.16 -12.75 8.55
N ASN A 202 6.77 -14.02 8.57
CA ASN A 202 6.23 -14.69 7.39
C ASN A 202 4.84 -14.17 7.02
N ASP A 203 4.72 -13.57 5.84
CA ASP A 203 3.51 -12.93 5.36
C ASP A 203 2.81 -13.75 4.25
N THR A 204 1.53 -13.48 4.07
CA THR A 204 0.74 -13.96 2.93
C THR A 204 0.07 -12.77 2.26
N ILE A 205 0.56 -12.41 1.08
CA ILE A 205 0.14 -11.21 0.36
C ILE A 205 -0.48 -11.63 -0.98
N THR A 206 -1.75 -11.28 -1.18
CA THR A 206 -2.43 -11.42 -2.48
C THR A 206 -2.75 -10.04 -3.05
N GLY A 207 -2.28 -9.75 -4.26
CA GLY A 207 -2.60 -8.53 -5.02
C GLY A 207 -4.00 -8.57 -5.64
N ASP A 208 -4.28 -7.65 -6.56
CA ASP A 208 -5.57 -7.56 -7.27
C ASP A 208 -5.41 -7.73 -8.79
N PHE A 209 -6.24 -7.07 -9.59
CA PHE A 209 -6.14 -7.07 -11.07
C PHE A 209 -5.41 -5.82 -11.60
N GLN A 210 -4.90 -4.97 -10.72
CA GLN A 210 -4.15 -3.77 -11.05
C GLN A 210 -2.65 -4.03 -10.92
N ALA A 211 -1.83 -3.10 -11.41
CA ALA A 211 -0.39 -3.19 -11.20
C ALA A 211 -0.05 -2.91 -9.73
N ASN A 212 0.39 -3.93 -8.99
CA ASN A 212 0.73 -3.85 -7.58
C ASN A 212 2.26 -3.80 -7.37
N ILE A 213 2.69 -3.13 -6.30
CA ILE A 213 4.01 -3.30 -5.69
C ILE A 213 3.85 -4.09 -4.39
N LEU A 214 4.34 -5.33 -4.38
CA LEU A 214 4.23 -6.25 -3.26
C LEU A 214 5.62 -6.60 -2.73
N ASN A 215 5.87 -6.31 -1.46
CA ASN A 215 7.15 -6.53 -0.81
C ASN A 215 6.97 -7.32 0.49
N GLY A 216 7.45 -8.56 0.55
CA GLY A 216 7.39 -9.40 1.76
C GLY A 216 8.31 -8.91 2.89
N SER A 217 9.42 -8.28 2.51
CA SER A 217 10.45 -7.71 3.39
C SER A 217 11.35 -8.74 4.06
N SER A 218 10.97 -9.36 5.17
CA SER A 218 11.78 -10.42 5.80
C SER A 218 10.87 -11.47 6.38
N GLY A 219 11.32 -12.72 6.40
CA GLY A 219 10.44 -13.85 6.68
C GLY A 219 10.35 -14.74 5.43
N ASP A 220 9.79 -15.93 5.60
CA ASP A 220 9.48 -16.81 4.47
C ASP A 220 8.07 -16.45 3.96
N ASP A 221 8.01 -15.64 2.91
CA ASP A 221 6.76 -15.00 2.47
C ASP A 221 6.07 -15.75 1.33
N VAL A 222 4.74 -15.64 1.27
CA VAL A 222 3.93 -16.13 0.15
C VAL A 222 3.25 -14.96 -0.54
N ILE A 223 3.68 -14.64 -1.75
CA ILE A 223 3.19 -13.51 -2.54
C ILE A 223 2.53 -14.00 -3.83
N SER A 224 1.28 -13.61 -4.06
CA SER A 224 0.53 -13.86 -5.29
C SER A 224 0.00 -12.56 -5.84
N ALA A 225 0.61 -12.02 -6.89
CA ALA A 225 0.27 -10.68 -7.37
C ALA A 225 -1.07 -10.57 -8.11
N GLY A 226 -1.50 -11.63 -8.79
CA GLY A 226 -2.83 -11.66 -9.42
C GLY A 226 -2.76 -11.31 -10.90
N GLY A 227 -3.40 -10.21 -11.31
CA GLY A 227 -3.29 -9.74 -12.69
C GLY A 227 -2.79 -8.31 -12.71
N GLY A 228 -2.05 -7.92 -13.74
CA GLY A 228 -1.44 -6.60 -13.76
C GLY A 228 -0.01 -6.70 -14.27
N ASN A 229 0.72 -5.59 -14.24
CA ASN A 229 2.17 -5.65 -14.44
C ASN A 229 2.82 -5.43 -13.09
N ASP A 230 3.02 -6.51 -12.36
CA ASP A 230 3.31 -6.43 -10.93
C ASP A 230 4.80 -6.34 -10.65
N THR A 231 5.15 -5.74 -9.52
CA THR A 231 6.50 -5.74 -8.97
C THR A 231 6.51 -6.52 -7.66
N LEU A 232 7.22 -7.65 -7.65
CA LEU A 232 7.33 -8.52 -6.49
C LEU A 232 8.74 -8.45 -5.91
N VAL A 233 8.83 -8.23 -4.61
CA VAL A 233 10.05 -8.35 -3.81
C VAL A 233 9.74 -9.36 -2.72
N GLY A 234 10.37 -10.54 -2.73
CA GLY A 234 10.27 -11.47 -1.62
C GLY A 234 10.93 -10.86 -0.39
N GLY A 235 12.25 -10.67 -0.49
CA GLY A 235 13.03 -10.01 0.53
C GLY A 235 13.95 -11.02 1.19
N ALA A 236 14.19 -10.87 2.50
CA ALA A 236 15.06 -11.79 3.22
C ALA A 236 14.30 -13.02 3.72
N GLY A 237 14.57 -14.20 3.19
CA GLY A 237 13.91 -15.45 3.57
C GLY A 237 13.79 -16.40 2.39
N ALA A 238 13.08 -17.51 2.58
CA ALA A 238 12.74 -18.43 1.51
C ALA A 238 11.33 -18.15 1.00
N ASP A 239 11.22 -17.33 -0.04
CA ASP A 239 9.93 -16.80 -0.49
C ASP A 239 9.28 -17.63 -1.60
N THR A 240 7.96 -17.64 -1.66
CA THR A 240 7.17 -18.18 -2.78
C THR A 240 6.47 -17.04 -3.51
N LEU A 241 6.87 -16.80 -4.76
CA LEU A 241 6.42 -15.67 -5.56
C LEU A 241 5.64 -16.16 -6.79
N THR A 242 4.40 -15.70 -6.92
CA THR A 242 3.52 -15.97 -8.06
C THR A 242 3.16 -14.64 -8.70
N GLY A 243 3.60 -14.40 -9.93
CA GLY A 243 3.39 -13.12 -10.62
C GLY A 243 2.00 -13.01 -11.23
N GLY A 244 1.41 -14.13 -11.62
CA GLY A 244 0.11 -14.20 -12.28
C GLY A 244 0.14 -13.66 -13.70
N THR A 245 -0.97 -13.08 -14.15
CA THR A 245 -1.08 -12.62 -15.56
C THR A 245 -0.46 -11.25 -15.76
N GLY A 246 0.24 -11.07 -16.87
CA GLY A 246 0.80 -9.78 -17.29
C GLY A 246 2.33 -9.81 -17.27
N THR A 247 2.96 -8.65 -17.37
CA THR A 247 4.44 -8.55 -17.40
C THR A 247 4.96 -8.20 -16.01
N ASN A 248 5.42 -9.22 -15.30
CA ASN A 248 5.83 -9.09 -13.91
C ASN A 248 7.32 -8.83 -13.76
N THR A 249 7.70 -8.16 -12.69
CA THR A 249 9.11 -7.88 -12.33
C THR A 249 9.41 -8.39 -10.93
N TYR A 250 10.31 -9.37 -10.84
CA TYR A 250 10.80 -9.91 -9.57
C TYR A 250 12.11 -9.21 -9.20
N ILE A 251 12.16 -8.55 -8.05
CA ILE A 251 13.32 -7.75 -7.62
C ILE A 251 14.11 -8.47 -6.53
N TYR A 252 15.42 -8.55 -6.74
CA TYR A 252 16.40 -8.98 -5.74
C TYR A 252 17.33 -7.81 -5.40
N ASN A 253 17.29 -7.32 -4.16
CA ASN A 253 18.10 -6.20 -3.71
C ASN A 253 19.46 -6.64 -3.14
N SER A 254 19.66 -7.93 -2.89
CA SER A 254 20.88 -8.50 -2.31
C SER A 254 21.08 -9.96 -2.72
N PRO A 255 22.32 -10.43 -2.96
CA PRO A 255 22.60 -11.85 -3.19
C PRO A 255 22.39 -12.74 -1.94
N SER A 256 22.18 -12.13 -0.77
CA SER A 256 22.04 -12.80 0.53
C SER A 256 20.60 -12.78 1.07
N GLU A 257 19.63 -12.47 0.21
CA GLU A 257 18.21 -12.37 0.57
C GLU A 257 17.62 -13.76 0.89
N GLY A 258 17.95 -14.79 0.12
CA GLY A 258 17.56 -16.15 0.44
C GLY A 258 17.24 -16.94 -0.81
N ALA A 259 16.59 -18.09 -0.65
CA ALA A 259 16.30 -19.00 -1.75
C ALA A 259 14.80 -18.99 -2.07
N ASP A 260 14.45 -18.35 -3.18
CA ASP A 260 13.05 -18.14 -3.56
C ASP A 260 12.58 -19.16 -4.61
N LEU A 261 11.27 -19.35 -4.64
CA LEU A 261 10.55 -20.09 -5.66
C LEU A 261 9.64 -19.13 -6.44
N ILE A 262 9.90 -18.95 -7.73
CA ILE A 262 8.95 -18.34 -8.66
C ILE A 262 8.11 -19.44 -9.31
N THR A 263 6.81 -19.40 -9.13
CA THR A 263 5.91 -20.52 -9.48
C THR A 263 5.43 -20.50 -10.93
N ASP A 264 5.40 -19.33 -11.58
CA ASP A 264 4.70 -19.13 -12.87
C ASP A 264 5.43 -18.22 -13.86
N PHE A 265 6.76 -18.16 -13.78
CA PHE A 265 7.58 -17.30 -14.64
C PHE A 265 7.39 -17.62 -16.15
N ILE A 266 7.03 -16.61 -16.93
CA ILE A 266 6.87 -16.70 -18.40
C ILE A 266 7.79 -15.74 -19.14
N SER A 267 7.82 -15.84 -20.48
CA SER A 267 8.78 -15.13 -21.34
C SER A 267 8.66 -13.61 -21.35
N ILE A 268 7.55 -13.06 -20.87
CA ILE A 268 7.32 -11.61 -20.78
C ILE A 268 7.78 -11.04 -19.44
N ASP A 269 7.99 -11.87 -18.43
CA ASP A 269 8.43 -11.44 -17.09
C ASP A 269 9.90 -11.03 -17.06
N ARG A 270 10.28 -10.33 -16.00
CA ARG A 270 11.64 -9.83 -15.77
C ARG A 270 12.12 -10.16 -14.37
N ILE A 271 13.41 -10.46 -14.27
CA ILE A 271 14.12 -10.51 -12.99
C ILE A 271 15.06 -9.31 -12.95
N HIS A 272 14.95 -8.50 -11.90
CA HIS A 272 15.77 -7.31 -11.67
C HIS A 272 16.69 -7.53 -10.46
N LEU A 273 17.98 -7.70 -10.74
CA LEU A 273 19.02 -7.80 -9.72
C LEU A 273 19.62 -6.41 -9.45
N ARG A 274 19.40 -5.83 -8.26
CA ARG A 274 19.73 -4.42 -7.95
C ARG A 274 21.06 -4.21 -7.22
N SER A 275 21.69 -5.28 -6.74
CA SER A 275 22.95 -5.20 -5.99
C SER A 275 24.21 -5.33 -6.86
N SER A 276 25.26 -4.57 -6.54
CA SER A 276 26.60 -4.81 -7.07
C SER A 276 27.18 -6.17 -6.65
N GLY A 277 26.62 -6.81 -5.63
CA GLY A 277 26.96 -8.18 -5.24
C GLY A 277 26.69 -9.21 -6.34
N PHE A 278 25.87 -8.88 -7.34
CA PHE A 278 25.61 -9.70 -8.53
C PHE A 278 26.61 -9.46 -9.67
N ALA A 279 27.59 -8.55 -9.51
CA ALA A 279 28.53 -8.15 -10.58
C ALA A 279 29.43 -9.29 -11.10
N GLY A 280 29.53 -10.41 -10.37
CA GLY A 280 30.25 -11.61 -10.78
C GLY A 280 29.49 -12.52 -11.76
N LEU A 281 28.20 -12.26 -12.02
CA LEU A 281 27.40 -13.04 -12.96
C LEU A 281 27.80 -12.68 -14.41
N SER A 282 28.35 -13.64 -15.15
CA SER A 282 28.72 -13.46 -16.57
C SER A 282 27.54 -13.73 -17.50
N ARG A 283 27.47 -13.01 -18.64
CA ARG A 283 26.50 -13.24 -19.73
C ARG A 283 26.52 -14.70 -20.21
N GLY A 284 25.40 -15.40 -20.06
CA GLY A 284 25.17 -16.73 -20.62
C GLY A 284 23.75 -17.25 -20.37
N SER A 285 23.23 -18.11 -21.25
CA SER A 285 21.96 -18.82 -20.99
C SER A 285 22.11 -19.70 -19.76
N LEU A 286 21.37 -19.38 -18.70
CA LEU A 286 21.12 -20.33 -17.62
C LEU A 286 20.28 -21.47 -18.21
N SER A 287 20.82 -22.69 -18.24
CA SER A 287 20.08 -23.83 -18.80
C SER A 287 18.98 -24.28 -17.85
N ALA A 288 17.81 -24.64 -18.41
CA ALA A 288 16.61 -25.08 -17.70
C ALA A 288 16.82 -26.21 -16.66
N ARG A 289 17.96 -26.90 -16.69
CA ARG A 289 18.34 -27.95 -15.73
C ARG A 289 18.72 -27.46 -14.33
N ARG A 290 18.91 -26.16 -14.12
CA ARG A 290 19.22 -25.59 -12.79
C ARG A 290 18.01 -25.07 -12.03
N TYR A 291 16.82 -25.17 -12.64
CA TYR A 291 15.58 -24.57 -12.15
C TYR A 291 14.45 -25.60 -11.95
N GLY A 292 14.73 -26.90 -12.01
CA GLY A 292 13.71 -27.94 -11.96
C GLY A 292 13.19 -28.26 -10.56
N GLU A 293 11.86 -28.41 -10.46
CA GLU A 293 11.10 -28.78 -9.27
C GLU A 293 11.73 -29.89 -8.41
N GLY A 294 11.76 -29.67 -7.09
CA GLY A 294 11.71 -30.74 -6.11
C GLY A 294 12.92 -31.66 -5.95
N ASN A 295 14.13 -31.31 -6.42
CA ASN A 295 15.31 -32.10 -6.08
C ASN A 295 16.57 -31.26 -5.80
N SER A 296 17.19 -31.56 -4.65
CA SER A 296 18.53 -31.16 -4.26
C SER A 296 19.53 -31.39 -5.40
N LEU A 297 20.27 -30.35 -5.82
CA LEU A 297 21.22 -30.42 -6.94
C LEU A 297 22.66 -30.13 -6.50
N VAL A 298 23.39 -31.24 -6.32
CA VAL A 298 24.84 -31.33 -6.54
C VAL A 298 25.09 -31.54 -8.03
N ALA A 299 26.02 -30.80 -8.64
CA ALA A 299 26.98 -31.35 -9.62
C ALA A 299 28.07 -30.34 -10.06
N ALA A 300 29.33 -30.69 -9.78
CA ALA A 300 30.54 -30.25 -10.48
C ALA A 300 30.50 -30.68 -11.97
N ALA A 301 31.27 -30.16 -12.94
CA ALA A 301 32.61 -29.59 -12.89
C ALA A 301 32.87 -28.65 -14.10
N ALA A 302 33.97 -27.88 -13.96
CA ALA A 302 34.69 -27.07 -14.94
C ALA A 302 34.19 -25.62 -15.16
N ALA A 303 34.88 -24.72 -14.46
CA ALA A 303 34.95 -23.25 -14.57
C ALA A 303 33.78 -22.43 -14.00
N ALA A 304 34.00 -21.91 -12.78
CA ALA A 304 33.19 -20.97 -12.00
C ALA A 304 31.81 -21.51 -11.52
N ALA A 305 31.86 -22.55 -10.69
CA ALA A 305 30.71 -23.02 -9.93
C ALA A 305 30.43 -22.10 -8.73
N LEU A 306 29.15 -21.72 -8.59
CA LEU A 306 28.54 -21.33 -7.33
C LEU A 306 28.79 -22.49 -6.34
N SER A 307 29.82 -22.37 -5.51
CA SER A 307 30.22 -23.42 -4.57
C SER A 307 29.49 -23.26 -3.25
N ALA A 308 28.82 -24.31 -2.79
CA ALA A 308 28.53 -24.50 -1.39
C ALA A 308 29.87 -24.63 -0.62
N GLY A 309 30.16 -23.66 0.22
CA GLY A 309 31.08 -23.78 1.34
C GLY A 309 30.26 -23.67 2.62
N ALA A 310 30.45 -24.61 3.55
CA ALA A 310 29.77 -24.63 4.83
C ALA A 310 29.74 -23.23 5.48
N SER A 311 28.56 -22.83 5.97
CA SER A 311 28.19 -21.52 6.50
C SER A 311 28.12 -20.37 5.48
N SER A 312 26.95 -19.72 5.43
CA SER A 312 26.64 -18.39 4.87
C SER A 312 25.96 -18.36 3.48
N ASN A 313 24.63 -18.21 3.50
CA ASN A 313 23.69 -17.55 2.58
C ASN A 313 24.15 -17.30 1.13
N ALA A 314 23.79 -18.21 0.22
CA ALA A 314 23.80 -17.97 -1.22
C ALA A 314 22.38 -18.21 -1.78
N ALA A 315 21.84 -17.23 -2.51
CA ALA A 315 20.53 -17.31 -3.14
C ALA A 315 20.46 -18.40 -4.23
N ILE A 316 19.50 -19.31 -4.11
CA ILE A 316 19.14 -20.29 -5.14
C ILE A 316 17.74 -19.91 -5.60
N LEU A 317 17.61 -19.38 -6.81
CA LEU A 317 16.31 -19.17 -7.44
C LEU A 317 15.86 -20.49 -8.07
N SER A 318 14.62 -20.91 -7.81
CA SER A 318 13.95 -22.02 -8.50
C SER A 318 12.74 -21.49 -9.30
N VAL A 319 12.49 -22.03 -10.50
CA VAL A 319 11.53 -21.49 -11.48
C VAL A 319 10.74 -22.66 -12.03
N GLY A 320 9.44 -22.71 -11.71
CA GLY A 320 8.52 -23.69 -12.25
C GLY A 320 8.49 -23.60 -13.78
N THR A 321 8.60 -24.75 -14.47
CA THR A 321 8.84 -24.76 -15.93
C THR A 321 7.58 -24.53 -16.76
N ALA A 322 7.61 -23.53 -17.64
CA ALA A 322 7.10 -23.65 -19.01
C ALA A 322 8.23 -23.29 -19.99
N ALA A 323 8.31 -24.01 -21.11
CA ALA A 323 9.48 -24.11 -21.99
C ALA A 323 10.25 -22.80 -22.26
N GLY A 324 11.55 -22.80 -21.97
CA GLY A 324 12.51 -21.81 -22.48
C GLY A 324 12.64 -20.53 -21.67
N VAL A 325 13.00 -20.63 -20.39
CA VAL A 325 13.33 -19.46 -19.55
C VAL A 325 14.63 -18.82 -20.03
N GLN A 326 14.56 -17.61 -20.59
CA GLN A 326 15.72 -16.74 -20.80
C GLN A 326 15.80 -15.73 -19.67
N VAL A 327 16.81 -15.86 -18.81
CA VAL A 327 17.09 -14.91 -17.72
C VAL A 327 18.01 -13.81 -18.26
N TRP A 328 17.55 -12.56 -18.26
CA TRP A 328 18.35 -11.38 -18.60
C TRP A 328 18.81 -10.66 -17.34
N TYR A 329 20.04 -10.15 -17.34
CA TYR A 329 20.58 -9.31 -16.27
C TYR A 329 21.27 -8.08 -16.88
N THR A 330 21.11 -6.93 -16.21
CA THR A 330 21.88 -5.72 -16.51
C THR A 330 22.68 -5.31 -15.27
N ASN A 331 23.91 -4.85 -15.50
CA ASN A 331 24.71 -4.13 -14.52
C ASN A 331 24.61 -2.64 -14.92
N ASN A 332 24.17 -1.79 -13.99
CA ASN A 332 23.78 -0.42 -14.29
C ASN A 332 24.95 0.48 -14.71
N ALA A 333 24.76 1.14 -15.85
CA ALA A 333 25.20 2.52 -16.07
C ALA A 333 24.30 3.26 -17.08
N PHE A 334 23.59 2.55 -17.96
CA PHE A 334 22.72 3.18 -18.96
C PHE A 334 21.38 2.42 -19.06
N ASN A 335 20.31 3.10 -18.65
CA ASN A 335 18.93 2.62 -18.73
C ASN A 335 18.59 2.12 -20.15
N THR A 336 17.91 0.96 -20.17
CA THR A 336 17.20 0.30 -21.29
C THR A 336 18.02 -0.68 -22.15
N LEU A 337 17.57 -1.96 -22.18
CA LEU A 337 17.63 -2.77 -23.41
C LEU A 337 16.56 -3.87 -23.44
N LEU A 338 15.77 -3.88 -24.52
CA LEU A 338 14.70 -4.82 -24.88
C LEU A 338 15.25 -5.86 -25.87
N PHE A 339 14.81 -7.13 -25.83
CA PHE A 339 14.68 -7.95 -27.05
C PHE A 339 13.55 -8.99 -26.95
N GLY A 340 12.69 -9.01 -27.97
CA GLY A 340 11.66 -10.02 -28.22
C GLY A 340 12.10 -11.09 -29.23
N THR A 341 11.26 -12.10 -29.39
CA THR A 341 11.46 -13.29 -30.22
C THR A 341 11.22 -12.98 -31.70
N ASP A 342 12.25 -12.57 -32.45
CA ASP A 342 12.18 -12.66 -33.92
C ASP A 342 13.54 -12.97 -34.54
N ALA A 343 13.61 -14.09 -35.26
CA ALA A 343 14.86 -14.69 -35.77
C ALA A 343 15.48 -13.95 -36.97
N ASN A 344 14.96 -12.78 -37.37
CA ASN A 344 15.45 -12.04 -38.54
C ASN A 344 16.17 -10.70 -38.23
N LEU A 345 16.38 -10.34 -36.96
CA LEU A 345 17.02 -9.06 -36.61
C LEU A 345 18.51 -9.17 -36.19
N LEU A 346 19.13 -10.34 -36.36
CA LEU A 346 20.54 -10.58 -35.97
C LEU A 346 21.51 -10.74 -37.15
N ALA A 347 21.03 -10.64 -38.39
CA ALA A 347 21.88 -10.86 -39.56
C ALA A 347 22.72 -9.63 -39.99
N THR A 348 22.52 -8.45 -39.40
CA THR A 348 23.12 -7.21 -39.97
C THR A 348 23.62 -6.20 -38.95
N LEU A 349 24.20 -6.66 -37.83
CA LEU A 349 25.03 -5.79 -36.97
C LEU A 349 26.37 -6.46 -36.63
N SER A 350 27.07 -6.73 -37.73
CA SER A 350 28.47 -6.34 -37.95
C SER A 350 29.52 -6.98 -37.04
N SER A 351 30.01 -8.12 -37.53
CA SER A 351 31.43 -8.49 -37.53
C SER A 351 32.40 -7.33 -37.29
N THR A 352 33.35 -7.57 -36.39
CA THR A 352 34.57 -6.78 -36.10
C THR A 352 34.37 -5.47 -35.33
N SER A 353 34.71 -5.56 -34.04
CA SER A 353 34.97 -4.42 -33.17
C SER A 353 36.06 -3.51 -33.76
N THR A 354 35.81 -2.21 -33.85
CA THR A 354 36.73 -1.16 -33.38
C THR A 354 36.01 0.19 -33.33
N ASN A 355 36.16 0.87 -32.19
CA ASN A 355 35.95 2.30 -31.93
C ASN A 355 34.57 2.85 -31.54
N LEU A 356 34.68 3.74 -30.53
CA LEU A 356 33.72 4.57 -29.82
C LEU A 356 32.92 5.56 -30.70
N ALA A 357 31.85 6.08 -30.07
CA ALA A 357 31.13 7.34 -30.30
C ALA A 357 30.17 7.33 -31.50
N THR A 358 28.94 7.86 -31.45
CA THR A 358 28.47 9.09 -30.78
C THR A 358 26.95 9.00 -30.66
N VAL A 359 26.37 9.52 -29.58
CA VAL A 359 24.93 9.79 -29.47
C VAL A 359 24.52 10.80 -30.54
N ASN A 360 23.37 10.62 -31.20
CA ASN A 360 22.61 11.77 -31.67
C ASN A 360 21.10 11.58 -31.49
N GLN A 361 20.51 12.51 -30.73
CA GLN A 361 19.08 12.74 -30.61
C GLN A 361 18.58 13.41 -31.89
N SER A 362 17.89 12.69 -32.75
CA SER A 362 16.98 13.34 -33.70
C SER A 362 16.06 12.32 -34.33
N ASN A 363 14.76 12.55 -34.10
CA ASN A 363 13.62 12.11 -34.90
C ASN A 363 12.89 10.85 -34.42
N PHE A 364 11.93 11.12 -33.53
CA PHE A 364 10.62 10.44 -33.51
C PHE A 364 10.09 10.17 -34.94
N SER A 365 9.45 9.02 -35.12
CA SER A 365 8.19 8.90 -35.88
C SER A 365 7.51 7.58 -35.52
N VAL A 366 6.34 7.68 -34.92
CA VAL A 366 5.30 6.64 -34.93
C VAL A 366 4.91 6.37 -36.39
N ILE A 367 4.55 5.14 -36.75
CA ILE A 367 3.37 4.76 -37.55
C ILE A 367 3.45 3.26 -37.91
N ALA A 368 2.32 2.60 -37.62
CA ALA A 368 1.89 1.23 -37.89
C ALA A 368 2.58 0.12 -37.10
#